data_AF-A0A7R9A5X5-F1
#
_entry.id   AF-A0A7R9A5X5-F1
#
_cell.length_a   1.000
_cell.length_b   1.000
_cell.length_c   1.000
_cell.angle_alpha   90.00
_cell.angle_beta   90.00
_cell.angle_gamma   90.00
#
_symmetry.space_group_name_H-M   'P 1'
#
loop_
_entity.id
_entity.type
_entity.pdbx_description
1 polymer ?
#
loop_
_entity_poly.entity_id
_entity_poly.type
_entity_poly.pdbx_seq_one_letter_code
_entity_poly.pdbx_strand_id
1 'polypeptide(L)'
;TLFPRTALERDGFESADPWFHCFVAEDPGVGLVGYMLFYYTYSTWDGRQAYLEDLYIKPSYRKSGVASRMLKSLAQHKRSIILSGVSIPQELLARGCSRLNFSVLNWNETAIDFYVKRGAVDLTRDEAWHVFRFRKPNLEELASKE
;
A
#
# COMPACT_ATOMS: atom_id res chain seq x y z
N THR A 1 -1.50 -7.89 21.34
CA THR A 1 -1.59 -7.47 19.92
C THR A 1 -1.57 -5.96 19.89
N LEU A 2 -0.63 -5.34 19.17
CA LEU A 2 -0.23 -3.93 19.37
C LEU A 2 -1.09 -2.88 18.66
N PHE A 3 -2.27 -3.24 18.15
CA PHE A 3 -3.25 -2.27 17.64
C PHE A 3 -4.65 -2.88 17.80
N PRO A 4 -5.62 -2.18 18.40
CA PRO A 4 -6.97 -2.70 18.56
C PRO A 4 -7.66 -2.74 17.19
N ARG A 5 -8.35 -3.86 16.90
CA ARG A 5 -9.11 -4.07 15.65
C ARG A 5 -10.03 -2.89 15.32
N THR A 6 -10.65 -2.32 16.35
CA THR A 6 -11.57 -1.18 16.24
C THR A 6 -10.91 0.08 15.68
N ALA A 7 -9.61 0.30 15.91
CA ALA A 7 -8.91 1.44 15.33
C ALA A 7 -8.73 1.28 13.82
N LEU A 8 -8.42 0.08 13.34
CA LEU A 8 -8.26 -0.18 11.91
C LEU A 8 -9.59 -0.06 11.16
N GLU A 9 -10.68 -0.55 11.75
CA GLU A 9 -12.04 -0.40 11.22
C GLU A 9 -12.44 1.08 11.13
N ARG A 10 -12.27 1.82 12.22
CA ARG A 10 -12.53 3.26 12.27
C ARG A 10 -11.74 4.05 11.23
N ASP A 11 -10.42 3.84 11.19
CA ASP A 11 -9.51 4.67 10.40
C ASP A 11 -9.60 4.40 8.90
N GLY A 12 -10.00 3.18 8.51
CA GLY A 12 -10.08 2.77 7.10
C GLY A 12 -11.48 2.76 6.49
N PHE A 13 -12.54 2.57 7.30
CA PHE A 13 -13.87 2.21 6.77
C PHE A 13 -15.04 3.01 7.35
N GLU A 14 -14.88 3.62 8.52
CA GLU A 14 -15.95 4.41 9.16
C GLU A 14 -15.78 5.92 8.95
N SER A 15 -14.57 6.38 8.64
CA SER A 15 -14.28 7.80 8.36
C SER A 15 -14.71 8.22 6.96
N ALA A 16 -15.23 9.44 6.82
CA ALA A 16 -15.47 10.07 5.52
C ALA A 16 -14.17 10.40 4.76
N ASP A 17 -13.05 10.54 5.49
CA ASP A 17 -11.70 10.69 4.96
C ASP A 17 -10.79 9.62 5.60
N PRO A 18 -10.68 8.43 4.99
CA PRO A 18 -9.96 7.32 5.60
C PRO A 18 -8.44 7.52 5.51
N TRP A 19 -7.73 7.10 6.55
CA TRP A 19 -6.26 7.20 6.61
C TRP A 19 -5.56 6.26 5.64
N PHE A 20 -6.22 5.19 5.23
CA PHE A 20 -5.72 4.25 4.25
C PHE A 20 -6.87 3.67 3.42
N HIS A 21 -6.51 3.08 2.29
CA HIS A 21 -7.41 2.33 1.43
C HIS A 21 -6.95 0.88 1.33
N CYS A 22 -7.89 -0.05 1.22
CA CYS A 22 -7.60 -1.47 1.13
C CYS A 22 -8.29 -2.10 -0.07
N PHE A 23 -7.54 -2.85 -0.88
CA PHE A 23 -8.09 -3.70 -1.94
C PHE A 23 -7.95 -5.15 -1.51
N VAL A 24 -8.98 -5.94 -1.80
CA VAL A 24 -8.95 -7.39 -1.56
C VAL A 24 -9.03 -8.15 -2.87
N ALA A 25 -8.40 -9.32 -2.89
CA ALA A 25 -8.61 -10.33 -3.90
C ALA A 25 -9.41 -11.47 -3.28
N GLU A 26 -10.50 -11.84 -3.94
CA GLU A 26 -11.38 -12.93 -3.53
C GLU A 26 -11.43 -13.99 -4.62
N ASP A 27 -11.45 -15.24 -4.19
CA ASP A 27 -11.77 -16.39 -5.01
C ASP A 27 -13.20 -16.84 -4.66
N PRO A 28 -14.11 -17.00 -5.63
CA PRO A 28 -15.51 -17.34 -5.35
C PRO A 28 -15.73 -18.59 -4.51
N GLY A 29 -14.81 -19.57 -4.57
CA GLY A 29 -14.92 -20.83 -3.82
C GLY A 29 -14.19 -20.83 -2.48
N VAL A 30 -13.27 -19.87 -2.24
CA VAL A 30 -12.36 -19.87 -1.08
C VAL A 30 -12.48 -18.61 -0.21
N GLY A 31 -13.02 -17.51 -0.75
CA GLY A 31 -13.08 -16.21 -0.10
C GLY A 31 -11.80 -15.40 -0.29
N LEU A 32 -11.40 -14.63 0.72
CA LEU A 32 -10.22 -13.74 0.65
C LEU A 32 -8.92 -14.51 0.39
N VAL A 33 -8.20 -14.15 -0.66
CA VAL A 33 -6.93 -14.78 -1.08
C VAL A 33 -5.75 -13.81 -1.11
N GLY A 34 -6.00 -12.51 -1.01
CA GLY A 34 -4.97 -11.49 -0.86
C GLY A 34 -5.55 -10.14 -0.51
N TYR A 35 -4.69 -9.24 -0.05
CA TYR A 35 -5.05 -7.85 0.19
C TYR A 35 -3.88 -6.93 -0.14
N MET A 36 -4.20 -5.65 -0.29
CA MET A 36 -3.26 -4.57 -0.50
C MET A 36 -3.74 -3.34 0.27
N LEU A 37 -2.86 -2.72 1.06
CA LEU A 37 -3.14 -1.53 1.84
C LEU A 37 -2.24 -0.39 1.37
N PHE A 38 -2.82 0.77 1.07
CA PHE A 38 -2.07 1.93 0.59
C PHE A 38 -2.71 3.24 1.05
N TYR A 39 -1.96 4.32 0.99
CA TYR A 39 -2.44 5.68 1.30
C TYR A 39 -1.79 6.70 0.38
N TYR A 40 -2.37 7.89 0.30
CA TYR A 40 -1.83 8.97 -0.53
C TYR A 40 -0.73 9.72 0.22
N THR A 41 0.30 10.11 -0.52
CA THR A 41 1.42 10.91 -0.04
C THR A 41 1.68 12.06 -1.02
N TYR A 42 2.64 12.93 -0.69
CA TYR A 42 3.00 14.06 -1.52
C TYR A 42 4.51 14.21 -1.60
N SER A 43 5.01 14.50 -2.80
CA SER A 43 6.40 14.88 -3.06
C SER A 43 6.44 16.36 -3.42
N THR A 44 7.38 17.09 -2.83
CA THR A 44 7.66 18.49 -3.21
C THR A 44 8.21 18.61 -4.64
N TRP A 45 8.72 17.52 -5.21
CA TRP A 45 9.23 17.48 -6.58
C TRP A 45 8.20 17.01 -7.61
N ASP A 46 7.33 16.06 -7.26
CA ASP A 46 6.46 15.37 -8.23
C ASP A 46 4.97 15.45 -7.91
N GLY A 47 4.60 16.20 -6.88
CA GLY A 47 3.23 16.39 -6.46
C GLY A 47 2.61 15.13 -5.83
N ARG A 48 1.36 14.84 -6.21
CA ARG A 48 0.56 13.75 -5.63
C ARG A 48 1.19 12.38 -5.91
N GLN A 49 1.25 11.54 -4.89
CA GLN A 49 1.78 10.18 -4.96
C GLN A 49 0.94 9.25 -4.08
N ALA A 50 1.27 7.96 -4.13
CA ALA A 50 0.79 7.00 -3.14
C ALA A 50 1.92 6.17 -2.57
N TYR A 51 1.67 5.61 -1.39
CA TYR A 51 2.55 4.68 -0.71
C TYR A 51 1.81 3.37 -0.48
N LEU A 52 2.36 2.27 -1.00
CA LEU A 52 1.89 0.92 -0.76
C LEU A 52 2.54 0.39 0.53
N GLU A 53 1.73 0.26 1.58
CA GLU A 53 2.16 -0.21 2.90
C GLU A 53 2.30 -1.73 2.91
N ASP A 54 1.26 -2.45 2.48
CA ASP A 54 1.22 -3.90 2.51
C ASP A 54 0.66 -4.46 1.21
N LEU A 55 1.29 -5.53 0.70
CA LEU A 55 0.75 -6.39 -0.35
C LEU A 55 0.98 -7.84 0.07
N TYR A 56 -0.11 -8.58 0.30
CA TYR A 56 -0.04 -9.96 0.73
C TYR A 56 -0.95 -10.85 -0.10
N ILE A 57 -0.38 -11.98 -0.56
CA ILE A 57 -1.10 -13.06 -1.23
C ILE A 57 -0.91 -14.35 -0.44
N LYS A 58 -2.01 -15.08 -0.20
CA LYS A 58 -1.99 -16.43 0.39
C LYS A 58 -0.98 -17.31 -0.36
N PRO A 59 -0.16 -18.12 0.34
CA PRO A 59 0.88 -18.94 -0.29
C PRO A 59 0.40 -19.79 -1.47
N SER A 60 -0.77 -20.42 -1.36
CA SER A 60 -1.38 -21.25 -2.43
C SER A 60 -1.77 -20.47 -3.69
N TYR A 61 -1.91 -19.15 -3.59
CA TYR A 61 -2.24 -18.25 -4.70
C TYR A 61 -1.02 -17.47 -5.21
N ARG A 62 0.19 -17.70 -4.68
CA ARG A 62 1.40 -17.06 -5.20
C ARG A 62 1.74 -17.61 -6.58
N LYS A 63 2.43 -16.79 -7.39
CA LYS A 63 2.79 -17.10 -8.80
C LYS A 63 1.59 -17.33 -9.75
N SER A 64 0.34 -17.21 -9.29
CA SER A 64 -0.89 -17.26 -10.12
C SER A 64 -1.26 -15.92 -10.79
N GLY A 65 -0.42 -14.90 -10.60
CA GLY A 65 -0.64 -13.56 -11.14
C GLY A 65 -1.58 -12.66 -10.33
N VAL A 66 -2.12 -13.10 -9.19
CA VAL A 66 -3.02 -12.28 -8.34
C VAL A 66 -2.39 -10.93 -7.98
N ALA A 67 -1.18 -10.92 -7.42
CA ALA A 67 -0.47 -9.68 -7.08
C ALA A 67 -0.31 -8.73 -8.28
N SER A 68 0.01 -9.28 -9.47
CA SER A 68 0.13 -8.48 -10.70
C SER A 68 -1.19 -7.84 -11.09
N ARG A 69 -2.30 -8.57 -10.97
CA ARG A 69 -3.65 -8.05 -11.25
C ARG A 69 -4.02 -6.96 -10.25
N MET A 70 -3.73 -7.16 -8.96
CA MET A 70 -3.98 -6.16 -7.93
C MET A 70 -3.18 -4.86 -8.17
N LEU A 71 -1.89 -4.94 -8.48
CA LEU A 71 -1.08 -3.76 -8.81
C LEU A 71 -1.56 -3.06 -10.09
N LYS A 72 -1.95 -3.84 -11.11
CA LYS A 72 -2.53 -3.28 -12.33
C LYS A 72 -3.83 -2.54 -12.01
N SER A 73 -4.70 -3.11 -11.18
CA SER A 73 -5.92 -2.43 -10.73
C SER A 73 -5.63 -1.19 -9.92
N LEU A 74 -4.57 -1.18 -9.08
CA LEU A 74 -4.16 0.03 -8.36
C LEU A 74 -3.74 1.16 -9.31
N ALA A 75 -3.01 0.80 -10.37
CA ALA A 75 -2.46 1.76 -11.31
C ALA A 75 -3.47 2.26 -12.35
N GLN A 76 -4.47 1.45 -12.74
CA GLN A 76 -5.41 1.77 -13.81
C GLN A 76 -6.41 2.88 -13.43
N HIS A 77 -7.27 3.30 -14.35
CA HIS A 77 -8.29 4.36 -14.19
C HIS A 77 -9.73 3.77 -14.30
N LYS A 78 -9.88 2.45 -14.15
CA LYS A 78 -11.16 1.77 -14.43
C LYS A 78 -11.80 1.26 -13.16
N ARG A 79 -12.82 2.03 -12.75
CA ARG A 79 -13.96 1.66 -11.90
C ARG A 79 -14.14 0.15 -11.77
N SER A 80 -13.89 -0.35 -10.57
CA SER A 80 -14.40 -1.60 -10.02
C SER A 80 -13.91 -2.90 -10.69
N ILE A 81 -13.01 -3.60 -9.99
CA ILE A 81 -13.23 -5.03 -9.82
C ILE A 81 -14.34 -5.13 -8.78
N ILE A 82 -15.54 -5.55 -9.20
CA ILE A 82 -16.58 -5.97 -8.26
C ILE A 82 -16.06 -7.23 -7.58
N LEU A 83 -15.61 -7.07 -6.35
CA LEU A 83 -15.63 -8.10 -5.33
C LEU A 83 -16.26 -7.43 -4.10
N SER A 84 -17.59 -7.54 -4.07
CA SER A 84 -18.48 -7.24 -2.94
C SER A 84 -18.28 -5.91 -2.19
N GLY A 85 -18.97 -4.86 -2.65
CA GLY A 85 -19.59 -3.88 -1.74
C GLY A 85 -18.79 -2.68 -1.24
N VAL A 86 -17.60 -2.38 -1.77
CA VAL A 86 -16.85 -1.17 -1.36
C VAL A 86 -16.70 -0.21 -2.54
N SER A 87 -17.29 0.99 -2.42
CA SER A 87 -17.07 2.11 -3.34
C SER A 87 -15.65 2.64 -3.16
N ILE A 88 -14.77 2.31 -4.09
CA ILE A 88 -13.36 2.71 -4.02
C ILE A 88 -13.14 4.05 -4.73
N PRO A 89 -12.41 5.01 -4.12
CA PRO A 89 -12.05 6.25 -4.79
C PRO A 89 -11.15 5.98 -6.00
N GLN A 90 -11.51 6.56 -7.16
CA GLN A 90 -10.84 6.35 -8.45
C GLN A 90 -9.32 6.52 -8.35
N GLU A 91 -8.62 5.58 -8.97
CA GLU A 91 -7.28 5.07 -8.74
C GLU A 91 -6.10 6.06 -8.91
N LEU A 92 -4.85 5.59 -8.73
CA LEU A 92 -3.65 6.45 -8.68
C LEU A 92 -3.54 7.40 -9.87
N LEU A 93 -3.62 6.90 -11.10
CA LEU A 93 -3.54 7.74 -12.29
C LEU A 93 -4.77 8.67 -12.43
N ALA A 94 -5.95 8.24 -11.99
CA ALA A 94 -7.15 9.08 -11.96
C ALA A 94 -7.00 10.29 -11.05
N ARG A 95 -6.32 10.09 -9.93
CA ARG A 95 -6.01 11.13 -8.96
C ARG A 95 -4.78 11.94 -9.35
N GLY A 96 -4.22 11.74 -10.54
CA GLY A 96 -3.02 12.42 -11.00
C GLY A 96 -1.81 12.11 -10.11
N CYS A 97 -1.76 10.92 -9.52
CA CYS A 97 -0.57 10.47 -8.82
C CYS A 97 0.52 10.13 -9.84
N SER A 98 1.70 10.69 -9.65
CA SER A 98 2.84 10.49 -10.55
C SER A 98 3.65 9.25 -10.23
N ARG A 99 3.60 8.76 -8.98
CA ARG A 99 4.43 7.65 -8.49
C ARG A 99 3.72 6.80 -7.42
N LEU A 100 4.20 5.57 -7.27
CA LEU A 100 3.86 4.64 -6.18
C LEU A 100 5.15 4.25 -5.46
N ASN A 101 5.29 4.64 -4.21
CA ASN A 101 6.42 4.28 -3.35
C ASN A 101 6.04 3.10 -2.45
N PHE A 102 7.04 2.35 -1.99
CA PHE A 102 6.89 1.26 -1.02
C PHE A 102 8.26 0.88 -0.46
N SER A 103 8.26 0.15 0.65
CA SER A 103 9.46 -0.46 1.22
C SER A 103 9.40 -1.97 1.07
N VAL A 104 10.54 -2.59 0.75
CA VAL A 104 10.71 -4.05 0.75
C VAL A 104 11.82 -4.40 1.72
N LEU A 105 11.61 -5.43 2.54
CA LEU A 105 12.67 -5.95 3.40
C LEU A 105 13.83 -6.45 2.54
N ASN A 106 15.05 -6.05 2.89
CA ASN A 106 16.26 -6.33 2.11
C ASN A 106 16.49 -7.83 1.81
N TRP A 107 16.06 -8.72 2.70
CA TRP A 107 16.18 -10.17 2.55
C TRP A 107 15.11 -10.79 1.63
N ASN A 108 14.07 -10.03 1.24
CA ASN A 108 12.95 -10.55 0.47
C ASN A 108 13.21 -10.46 -1.04
N GLU A 109 14.23 -11.18 -1.51
CA GLU A 109 14.66 -11.20 -2.92
C GLU A 109 13.49 -11.51 -3.87
N THR A 110 12.58 -12.40 -3.48
CA THR A 110 11.41 -12.75 -4.30
C THR A 110 10.48 -11.54 -4.53
N ALA A 111 10.26 -10.70 -3.51
CA ALA A 111 9.47 -9.49 -3.66
C ALA A 111 10.24 -8.41 -4.44
N ILE A 112 11.54 -8.24 -4.19
CA ILE A 112 12.39 -7.31 -4.92
C ILE A 112 12.34 -7.61 -6.42
N ASP A 113 12.62 -8.86 -6.80
CA ASP A 113 12.54 -9.34 -8.19
C ASP A 113 11.17 -9.11 -8.81
N PHE A 114 10.10 -9.34 -8.03
CA PHE A 114 8.74 -9.15 -8.50
C PHE A 114 8.48 -7.68 -8.89
N TYR A 115 8.93 -6.71 -8.10
CA TYR A 115 8.74 -5.30 -8.40
C TYR A 115 9.69 -4.78 -9.48
N VAL A 116 10.98 -5.16 -9.45
CA VAL A 116 11.98 -4.73 -10.46
C VAL A 116 11.60 -5.21 -11.85
N LYS A 117 11.12 -6.46 -12.00
CA LYS A 117 10.60 -6.98 -13.29
C LYS A 117 9.38 -6.19 -13.81
N ARG A 118 8.79 -5.31 -13.01
CA ARG A 118 7.65 -4.44 -13.34
C ARG A 118 8.04 -2.96 -13.42
N GLY A 119 9.33 -2.65 -13.43
CA GLY A 119 9.85 -1.29 -13.60
C GLY A 119 10.03 -0.49 -12.32
N ALA A 120 9.91 -1.12 -11.14
CA ALA A 120 10.30 -0.46 -9.90
C ALA A 120 11.82 -0.29 -9.82
N VAL A 121 12.26 0.80 -9.20
CA VAL A 121 13.67 1.13 -8.96
C VAL A 121 13.98 1.05 -7.46
N ASP A 122 15.22 0.72 -7.12
CA ASP A 122 15.67 0.66 -5.73
C ASP A 122 16.28 2.01 -5.34
N LEU A 123 15.48 2.87 -4.73
CA LEU A 123 15.91 4.20 -4.31
C LEU A 123 17.02 4.17 -3.24
N THR A 124 17.12 3.11 -2.44
CA THR A 124 18.20 2.98 -1.45
C THR A 124 19.53 2.82 -2.18
N ARG A 125 19.54 2.01 -3.25
CA ARG A 125 20.74 1.80 -4.06
C ARG A 125 21.05 2.97 -4.99
N ASP A 126 20.02 3.51 -5.63
CA ASP A 126 20.18 4.48 -6.72
C ASP A 126 20.34 5.92 -6.19
N GLU A 127 19.77 6.24 -5.03
CA GLU A 127 19.74 7.60 -4.46
C GLU A 127 20.22 7.68 -2.99
N ALA A 128 20.60 6.56 -2.37
CA ALA A 128 21.11 6.49 -0.99
C ALA A 128 20.14 7.03 0.08
N TRP A 129 18.83 6.90 -0.13
CA TRP A 129 17.84 7.22 0.90
C TRP A 129 17.88 6.25 2.07
N HIS A 130 17.76 6.80 3.29
CA HIS A 130 17.61 6.03 4.51
C HIS A 130 16.23 6.24 5.13
N VAL A 131 15.56 5.16 5.52
CA VAL A 131 14.27 5.23 6.22
C VAL A 131 14.50 5.33 7.72
N PHE A 132 14.11 6.47 8.31
CA PHE A 132 14.15 6.71 9.75
C PHE A 132 12.73 6.75 10.33
N ARG A 133 12.58 6.39 11.61
CA ARG A 133 11.30 6.43 12.34
C ARG A 133 11.51 6.86 13.78
N PHE A 134 10.79 7.89 14.21
CA PHE A 134 10.56 8.14 15.63
C PHE A 134 9.45 7.23 16.15
N ARG A 135 9.67 6.63 17.32
CA ARG A 135 8.60 5.92 18.04
C ARG A 135 7.84 6.91 18.91
N LYS A 136 6.61 6.55 19.29
CA LYS A 136 5.71 7.38 20.11
C LYS A 136 6.41 8.03 21.32
N PRO A 137 7.18 7.31 22.17
CA PRO A 137 7.82 7.95 23.32
C PRO A 137 8.81 9.05 22.93
N ASN A 138 9.57 8.88 21.84
CA ASN A 138 10.53 9.87 21.38
C ASN A 138 9.84 11.08 20.71
N LEU A 139 8.68 10.87 20.07
CA LEU A 139 7.87 11.98 19.56
C LEU A 139 7.27 12.80 20.71
N GLU A 140 6.76 12.13 21.74
CA GLU A 140 6.21 12.78 22.93
C GLU A 140 7.31 13.59 23.66
N GLU A 141 8.51 13.01 23.80
CA GLU A 141 9.67 13.69 24.36
C GLU A 141 10.06 14.91 23.51
N LEU A 142 10.13 14.77 22.18
CA LEU A 142 10.46 15.87 21.28
C LEU A 142 9.44 17.02 21.39
N ALA A 143 8.15 16.70 21.48
CA ALA A 143 7.09 17.69 21.64
C ALA A 143 7.10 18.40 23.00
N SER A 144 7.71 17.79 24.02
CA SER A 144 7.84 18.37 25.37
C SER A 144 9.09 19.24 25.57
N LYS A 145 10.04 19.22 24.64
CA LYS A 145 11.26 20.03 24.71
C LYS A 145 11.01 21.38 24.01
N GLU A 146 11.22 22.48 24.73
CA GLU A 146 11.23 23.86 24.19
C GLU A 146 12.42 24.09 23.25
#